data_AF-A0A842VBK6-F1
#
_entry.id   AF-A0A842VBK6-F1
#
_cell.length_a   1.000
_cell.length_b   1.000
_cell.length_c   1.000
_cell.angle_alpha   90.00
_cell.angle_beta   90.00
_cell.angle_gamma   90.00
#
_symmetry.space_group_name_H-M   'P 1'
#
loop_
_entity.id
_entity.type
_entity.pdbx_description
1 polymer ?
#
loop_
_entity_poly.entity_id
_entity_poly.type
_entity_poly.pdbx_seq_one_letter_code
_entity_poly.pdbx_strand_id
1 'polypeptide(L)'
;MSEITKDNIAEELQRDLEELEGRKTKKNMTKKKNNKKAKKETKESKKETKESKKEKESKKKTIEKKSDKEHTVTTPEKNTDTTPVDPEPNPEDELRSKRVFYGGIAIIIILFLALLFGGKYISADDPTGAVTYGGFEFVKDDTHWRFSWQREGVEYRIPLRFNPLEAETVPVKGVLDPKFNKLSPIYIVFDPNDPQSDFSHLSLGAGELSFNLVQALGKQIESACATAHESCGNHSIVQCGDKDKAVVMLKTASPTQITIQDTCITIQGEGMELLRGIDYVLYKWYGIIR
;
A
#
# COMPACT_ATOMS: atom_id res chain seq x y z
N MET A 1 33.09 40.82 -36.61
CA MET A 1 33.24 40.41 -35.20
C MET A 1 33.13 41.68 -34.37
N SER A 2 31.99 41.90 -33.72
CA SER A 2 31.78 43.04 -32.84
C SER A 2 32.48 42.76 -31.51
N GLU A 3 33.43 43.61 -31.13
CA GLU A 3 34.07 43.59 -29.82
C GLU A 3 33.00 43.81 -28.75
N ILE A 4 32.71 42.77 -27.97
CA ILE A 4 31.90 42.88 -26.77
C ILE A 4 32.80 43.54 -25.73
N THR A 5 32.61 44.84 -25.53
CA THR A 5 33.26 45.60 -24.47
C THR A 5 32.74 45.13 -23.11
N LYS A 6 33.64 45.05 -22.12
CA LYS A 6 33.35 44.54 -20.77
C LYS A 6 32.20 45.28 -20.07
N ASP A 7 31.93 46.51 -20.51
CA ASP A 7 30.87 47.35 -19.94
C ASP A 7 29.46 46.86 -20.28
N ASN A 8 29.26 46.21 -21.43
CA ASN A 8 27.95 45.67 -21.83
C ASN A 8 27.53 44.46 -20.98
N ILE A 9 28.49 43.68 -20.47
CA ILE A 9 28.21 42.48 -19.68
C ILE A 9 27.71 42.87 -18.27
N ALA A 10 28.24 43.95 -17.70
CA ALA A 10 27.83 44.41 -16.37
C ALA A 10 26.38 44.93 -16.38
N GLU A 11 25.97 45.62 -17.44
CA GLU A 11 24.61 46.16 -17.56
C GLU A 11 23.56 45.05 -17.79
N GLU A 12 23.92 43.99 -18.51
CA GLU A 12 23.05 42.82 -18.71
C GLU A 12 22.87 42.02 -17.41
N LEU A 13 23.94 41.84 -16.63
CA LEU A 13 23.88 41.18 -15.32
C LEU A 13 23.02 41.94 -14.29
N GLN A 14 23.09 43.27 -14.31
CA GLN A 14 22.30 44.12 -13.41
C GLN A 14 20.79 43.98 -13.70
N ARG A 15 20.41 43.88 -14.99
CA ARG A 15 19.03 43.72 -15.45
C ARG A 15 18.43 42.38 -15.02
N ASP A 16 19.21 41.31 -15.11
CA ASP A 16 18.78 39.96 -14.69
C ASP A 16 18.58 39.87 -13.16
N LEU A 17 19.42 40.57 -12.38
CA LEU A 17 19.30 40.64 -10.92
C LEU A 17 18.02 41.37 -10.48
N GLU A 18 17.68 42.50 -11.11
CA GLU A 18 16.44 43.23 -10.82
C GLU A 18 15.18 42.42 -11.18
N GLU A 19 15.21 41.64 -12.27
CA GLU A 19 14.09 40.77 -12.63
C GLU A 19 13.86 39.65 -11.60
N LEU A 20 14.95 39.10 -11.03
CA LEU A 20 14.88 38.07 -9.99
C LEU A 20 14.34 38.63 -8.67
N GLU A 21 14.66 39.86 -8.30
CA GLU A 21 14.11 40.49 -7.09
C GLU A 21 12.63 40.84 -7.23
N GLY A 22 12.19 41.31 -8.40
CA GLY A 22 10.78 41.57 -8.70
C GLY A 22 9.88 40.32 -8.64
N ARG A 23 10.43 39.13 -8.90
CA ARG A 23 9.70 37.85 -8.79
C ARG A 23 9.48 37.41 -7.34
N LYS A 24 10.37 37.79 -6.40
CA LYS A 24 10.24 37.42 -4.96
C LYS A 24 9.12 38.18 -4.25
N THR A 25 8.90 39.45 -4.59
CA THR A 25 7.83 40.27 -3.99
C THR A 25 6.42 39.84 -4.42
N LYS A 26 6.23 39.41 -5.68
CA LYS A 26 4.93 38.91 -6.16
C LYS A 26 4.49 37.60 -5.47
N LYS A 27 5.41 36.67 -5.16
CA LYS A 27 5.08 35.41 -4.46
C LYS A 27 4.53 35.64 -3.04
N ASN A 28 4.96 36.70 -2.35
CA ASN A 28 4.50 36.99 -0.99
C ASN A 28 3.10 37.63 -0.94
N MET A 29 2.66 38.33 -1.99
CA MET A 29 1.30 38.88 -2.05
C MET A 29 0.22 37.79 -2.27
N THR A 30 0.52 36.75 -3.04
CA THR A 30 -0.44 35.67 -3.33
C THR A 30 -0.69 34.79 -2.09
N LYS A 31 0.33 34.56 -1.26
CA LYS A 31 0.21 33.76 -0.04
C LYS A 31 -0.70 34.41 1.03
N LYS A 32 -0.79 35.74 1.05
CA LYS A 32 -1.63 36.48 2.02
C LYS A 32 -3.11 36.48 1.65
N LYS A 33 -3.48 36.33 0.37
CA LYS A 33 -4.90 36.20 -0.06
C LYS A 33 -5.50 34.84 0.25
N ASN A 34 -4.74 33.75 0.14
CA ASN A 34 -5.27 32.41 0.38
C ASN A 34 -5.57 32.12 1.86
N ASN A 35 -4.83 32.73 2.78
CA ASN A 35 -5.05 32.52 4.22
C ASN A 35 -6.32 33.23 4.77
N LYS A 36 -6.89 34.18 4.02
CA LYS A 36 -8.13 34.87 4.40
C LYS A 36 -9.40 34.13 3.95
N LYS A 37 -9.29 33.24 2.94
CA LYS A 37 -10.41 32.43 2.44
C LYS A 37 -10.66 31.18 3.31
N ALA A 38 -9.59 30.52 3.76
CA ALA A 38 -9.68 29.33 4.62
C ALA A 38 -10.33 29.59 6.00
N LYS A 39 -10.30 30.84 6.50
CA LYS A 39 -10.90 31.18 7.81
C LYS A 39 -12.41 31.44 7.76
N LYS A 40 -13.01 31.55 6.56
CA LYS A 40 -14.45 31.78 6.40
C LYS A 40 -15.25 30.46 6.31
N GLU A 41 -14.64 29.39 5.81
CA GLU A 41 -15.32 28.09 5.62
C GLU A 41 -15.39 27.25 6.91
N THR A 42 -14.54 27.49 7.90
CA THR A 42 -14.58 26.77 9.19
C THR A 42 -15.75 27.18 10.10
N LYS A 43 -16.50 28.25 9.78
CA LYS A 43 -17.65 28.69 10.59
C LYS A 43 -19.01 28.11 10.15
N GLU A 44 -19.11 27.54 8.96
CA GLU A 44 -20.36 26.92 8.47
C GLU A 44 -20.46 25.43 8.79
N SER A 45 -19.34 24.71 8.84
CA SER A 45 -19.33 23.26 9.13
C SER A 45 -19.72 22.88 10.58
N LYS A 46 -19.82 23.84 11.50
CA LYS A 46 -20.17 23.57 12.92
C LYS A 46 -21.66 23.58 13.23
N LYS A 47 -22.54 23.86 12.25
CA LYS A 47 -23.99 23.93 12.47
C LYS A 47 -24.75 22.64 12.13
N GLU A 48 -24.17 21.73 11.33
CA GLU A 48 -24.86 20.49 10.91
C GLU A 48 -24.61 19.27 11.80
N THR A 49 -23.66 19.30 12.74
CA THR A 49 -23.35 18.12 13.58
C THR A 49 -24.28 17.93 14.79
N LYS A 50 -25.41 18.65 14.87
CA LYS A 50 -26.31 18.59 16.04
C LYS A 50 -27.62 17.82 15.85
N GLU A 51 -27.90 17.31 14.65
CA GLU A 51 -29.18 16.63 14.36
C GLU A 51 -29.09 15.11 14.18
N SER A 52 -27.90 14.54 13.97
CA SER A 52 -27.75 13.10 13.66
C SER A 52 -27.58 12.16 14.87
N LYS A 53 -27.76 12.66 16.11
CA LYS A 53 -27.48 11.87 17.33
C LYS A 53 -28.71 11.26 18.04
N LYS A 54 -29.89 11.25 17.41
CA LYS A 54 -31.15 10.79 18.07
C LYS A 54 -31.76 9.50 17.51
N GLU A 55 -31.10 8.77 16.61
CA GLU A 55 -31.72 7.62 15.91
C GLU A 55 -30.91 6.31 15.97
N LYS A 56 -30.11 6.11 17.02
CA LYS A 56 -29.42 4.82 17.25
C LYS A 56 -29.54 4.36 18.70
N GLU A 57 -30.77 4.13 19.16
CA GLU A 57 -31.03 3.48 20.46
C GLU A 57 -32.20 2.48 20.44
N SER A 58 -32.58 1.96 19.27
CA SER A 58 -33.58 0.89 19.19
C SER A 58 -33.15 -0.19 18.19
N LYS A 59 -32.38 -1.19 18.67
CA LYS A 59 -32.33 -2.57 18.14
C LYS A 59 -31.17 -3.32 18.79
N LYS A 60 -31.33 -3.68 20.06
CA LYS A 60 -30.56 -4.77 20.67
C LYS A 60 -31.44 -5.48 21.70
N LYS A 61 -32.25 -6.43 21.23
CA LYS A 61 -32.86 -7.43 22.11
C LYS A 61 -33.23 -8.69 21.31
N THR A 62 -32.94 -9.83 21.95
CA THR A 62 -33.47 -11.18 21.66
C THR A 62 -32.79 -11.85 20.46
N ILE A 63 -32.03 -12.94 20.61
CA ILE A 63 -32.56 -14.30 20.81
C ILE A 63 -31.60 -15.15 21.66
N GLU A 64 -32.23 -15.98 22.49
CA GLU A 64 -31.73 -16.87 23.53
C GLU A 64 -31.83 -18.35 23.08
N LYS A 65 -30.95 -19.20 23.62
CA LYS A 65 -31.13 -20.62 24.01
C LYS A 65 -31.28 -21.76 22.98
N LYS A 66 -30.39 -22.76 23.15
CA LYS A 66 -30.60 -24.22 23.43
C LYS A 66 -29.29 -24.97 23.11
N SER A 67 -28.90 -26.13 23.66
CA SER A 67 -29.38 -27.06 24.70
C SER A 67 -28.32 -28.19 24.73
N ASP A 68 -27.89 -28.55 25.94
CA ASP A 68 -27.52 -29.88 26.48
C ASP A 68 -26.66 -30.90 25.69
N LYS A 69 -25.56 -31.36 26.30
CA LYS A 69 -25.46 -32.75 26.81
C LYS A 69 -24.20 -33.04 27.65
N GLU A 70 -24.47 -33.16 28.94
CA GLU A 70 -24.03 -34.16 29.92
C GLU A 70 -23.31 -35.44 29.40
N HIS A 71 -22.19 -35.78 30.04
CA HIS A 71 -21.88 -37.17 30.40
C HIS A 71 -21.01 -37.26 31.66
N THR A 72 -21.62 -37.88 32.67
CA THR A 72 -21.12 -38.23 34.00
C THR A 72 -20.42 -39.59 33.95
N VAL A 73 -19.23 -39.76 34.58
CA VAL A 73 -18.75 -41.07 35.07
C VAL A 73 -17.99 -40.92 36.40
N THR A 74 -18.65 -41.51 37.39
CA THR A 74 -18.37 -42.02 38.76
C THR A 74 -16.95 -42.33 39.25
N THR A 75 -16.74 -41.98 40.53
CA THR A 75 -15.73 -42.40 41.54
C THR A 75 -15.82 -43.91 41.89
N PRO A 76 -14.77 -44.52 42.50
CA PRO A 76 -14.86 -44.79 43.95
C PRO A 76 -13.52 -44.68 44.74
N GLU A 77 -13.62 -44.00 45.89
CA GLU A 77 -13.18 -44.36 47.25
C GLU A 77 -12.20 -45.54 47.47
N LYS A 78 -11.07 -45.29 48.18
CA LYS A 78 -10.61 -46.18 49.27
C LYS A 78 -9.56 -45.52 50.19
N ASN A 79 -9.93 -45.34 51.45
CA ASN A 79 -9.05 -45.07 52.60
C ASN A 79 -8.15 -46.27 52.91
N THR A 80 -6.88 -46.05 53.23
CA THR A 80 -6.14 -46.87 54.20
C THR A 80 -4.91 -46.11 54.69
N ASP A 81 -5.03 -45.55 55.89
CA ASP A 81 -3.93 -45.06 56.72
C ASP A 81 -3.13 -46.28 57.21
N THR A 82 -1.88 -46.39 56.79
CA THR A 82 -0.92 -47.36 57.30
C THR A 82 0.38 -46.61 57.47
N THR A 83 0.73 -46.29 58.71
CA THR A 83 2.05 -45.73 59.07
C THR A 83 3.12 -46.78 58.76
N PRO A 84 4.03 -46.54 57.79
CA PRO A 84 5.11 -47.47 57.49
C PRO A 84 6.14 -47.40 58.61
N VAL A 85 6.51 -48.55 59.15
CA VAL A 85 7.72 -48.69 59.95
C VAL A 85 8.88 -48.50 58.98
N ASP A 86 9.62 -47.40 59.14
CA ASP A 86 10.79 -47.09 58.31
C ASP A 86 11.80 -48.24 58.39
N PRO A 87 12.03 -48.99 57.30
CA PRO A 87 13.12 -49.95 57.27
C PRO A 87 14.44 -49.17 57.38
N GLU A 88 15.30 -49.65 58.27
CA GLU A 88 16.64 -49.11 58.50
C GLU A 88 17.36 -48.93 57.14
N PRO A 89 17.82 -47.70 56.81
CA PRO A 89 18.23 -47.35 55.45
C PRO A 89 19.44 -48.18 55.03
N ASN A 90 19.23 -49.08 54.06
CA ASN A 90 20.31 -49.80 53.41
C ASN A 90 21.19 -48.79 52.66
N PRO A 91 22.49 -48.65 52.99
CA PRO A 91 23.38 -47.67 52.36
C PRO A 91 23.51 -47.83 50.84
N GLU A 92 23.16 -49.00 50.30
CA GLU A 92 23.15 -49.24 48.85
C GLU A 92 21.99 -48.56 48.12
N ASP A 93 20.83 -48.38 48.77
CA ASP A 93 19.64 -47.77 48.18
C ASP A 93 19.75 -46.23 48.09
N GLU A 94 20.47 -45.61 49.04
CA GLU A 94 20.82 -44.19 48.98
C GLU A 94 21.65 -43.84 47.74
N LEU A 95 22.63 -44.68 47.40
CA LEU A 95 23.50 -44.48 46.24
C LEU A 95 22.73 -44.66 44.93
N ARG A 96 21.78 -45.60 44.89
CA ARG A 96 20.93 -45.85 43.72
C ARG A 96 19.95 -44.71 43.49
N SER A 97 19.33 -44.19 44.54
CA SER A 97 18.41 -43.04 44.49
C SER A 97 19.10 -41.76 44.01
N LYS A 98 20.29 -41.46 44.54
CA LYS A 98 21.09 -40.29 44.12
C LYS A 98 21.44 -40.36 42.63
N ARG A 99 21.83 -41.52 42.10
CA ARG A 99 22.13 -41.68 40.65
C ARG A 99 20.91 -41.43 39.77
N VAL A 100 19.73 -41.90 40.16
CA VAL A 100 18.48 -41.67 39.42
C VAL A 100 18.10 -40.18 39.44
N PHE A 101 18.24 -39.53 40.60
CA PHE A 101 17.95 -38.11 40.76
C PHE A 101 18.86 -37.22 39.91
N TYR A 102 20.19 -37.42 39.96
CA TYR A 102 21.14 -36.64 39.14
C TYR A 102 21.01 -36.94 37.64
N GLY A 103 20.70 -38.19 37.28
CA GLY A 103 20.40 -38.55 35.89
C GLY A 103 19.18 -37.79 35.34
N GLY A 104 18.11 -37.67 36.14
CA GLY A 104 16.93 -36.90 35.78
C GLY A 104 17.23 -35.40 35.58
N ILE A 105 17.99 -34.80 36.51
CA ILE A 105 18.40 -33.38 36.40
C ILE A 105 19.25 -33.14 35.15
N ALA A 106 20.21 -34.03 34.84
CA ALA A 106 21.06 -33.88 33.67
C ALA A 106 20.25 -33.90 32.35
N ILE A 107 19.23 -34.75 32.24
CA ILE A 107 18.34 -34.81 31.07
C ILE A 107 17.56 -33.50 30.92
N ILE A 108 17.02 -32.96 32.02
CA ILE A 108 16.28 -31.69 32.01
C ILE A 108 17.19 -30.54 31.55
N ILE A 109 18.43 -30.49 32.04
CA ILE A 109 19.40 -29.46 31.64
C ILE A 109 19.73 -29.58 30.15
N ILE A 110 19.94 -30.78 29.62
CA ILE A 110 20.21 -31.00 28.20
C ILE A 110 19.02 -30.56 27.33
N LEU A 111 17.78 -30.88 27.73
CA LEU A 111 16.58 -30.42 27.01
C LEU A 111 16.43 -28.90 27.05
N PHE A 112 16.72 -28.27 28.18
CA PHE A 112 16.66 -26.82 28.32
C PHE A 112 17.73 -26.12 27.47
N LEU A 113 18.95 -26.65 27.43
CA LEU A 113 20.02 -26.18 26.55
C LEU A 113 19.65 -26.39 25.08
N ALA A 114 19.09 -27.55 24.71
CA ALA A 114 18.62 -27.80 23.36
C ALA A 114 17.52 -26.82 22.92
N LEU A 115 16.63 -26.41 23.83
CA LEU A 115 15.62 -25.37 23.54
C LEU A 115 16.23 -23.98 23.41
N LEU A 116 17.11 -23.58 24.34
CA LEU A 116 17.74 -22.25 24.32
C LEU A 116 18.67 -22.05 23.12
N PHE A 117 19.44 -23.08 22.77
CA PHE A 117 20.39 -23.03 21.66
C PHE A 117 19.74 -23.46 20.34
N GLY A 118 18.85 -24.45 20.34
CA GLY A 118 18.15 -24.92 19.14
C GLY A 118 17.13 -23.92 18.60
N GLY A 119 16.49 -23.10 19.45
CA GLY A 119 15.58 -22.04 19.00
C GLY A 119 16.25 -20.99 18.10
N LYS A 120 17.56 -20.77 18.24
CA LYS A 120 18.32 -19.87 17.34
C LYS A 120 18.60 -20.47 15.97
N TYR A 121 18.58 -21.79 15.83
CA TYR A 121 18.80 -22.47 14.55
C TYR A 121 17.51 -22.70 13.75
N ILE A 122 16.34 -22.42 14.33
CA ILE A 122 15.04 -22.57 13.65
C ILE A 122 14.59 -21.28 12.94
N SER A 123 15.31 -20.16 13.09
CA SER A 123 15.00 -18.89 12.38
C SER A 123 15.81 -18.67 11.10
N ALA A 124 16.18 -19.74 10.39
CA ALA A 124 16.71 -19.66 9.04
C ALA A 124 15.64 -20.09 8.03
N ASP A 125 14.43 -19.57 8.19
CA ASP A 125 13.65 -19.27 7.01
C ASP A 125 14.41 -18.11 6.34
N ASP A 126 15.24 -18.44 5.37
CA ASP A 126 15.69 -17.52 4.33
C ASP A 126 14.81 -17.68 3.07
N PRO A 127 13.50 -17.34 3.11
CA PRO A 127 12.72 -17.09 1.92
C PRO A 127 12.78 -15.58 1.74
N THR A 128 13.94 -14.97 1.54
CA THR A 128 13.92 -13.71 0.82
C THR A 128 13.38 -14.07 -0.55
N GLY A 129 12.06 -14.05 -0.69
CA GLY A 129 11.32 -14.00 -1.94
C GLY A 129 11.63 -12.65 -2.57
N ALA A 130 12.93 -12.45 -2.81
CA ALA A 130 13.54 -11.32 -3.42
C ALA A 130 13.69 -11.67 -4.89
N VAL A 131 13.20 -10.79 -5.75
CA VAL A 131 13.35 -10.92 -7.19
C VAL A 131 14.23 -9.76 -7.63
N THR A 132 15.25 -10.04 -8.43
CA THR A 132 16.07 -8.99 -9.03
C THR A 132 15.64 -8.78 -10.47
N TYR A 133 15.31 -7.55 -10.85
CA TYR A 133 14.88 -7.20 -12.20
C TYR A 133 15.35 -5.80 -12.57
N GLY A 134 15.99 -5.65 -13.74
CA GLY A 134 16.43 -4.34 -14.24
C GLY A 134 17.42 -3.60 -13.33
N GLY A 135 18.14 -4.32 -12.46
CA GLY A 135 19.05 -3.73 -11.45
C GLY A 135 18.37 -3.30 -10.15
N PHE A 136 17.07 -3.55 -10.00
CA PHE A 136 16.31 -3.32 -8.76
C PHE A 136 16.08 -4.64 -8.03
N GLU A 137 16.10 -4.58 -6.70
CA GLU A 137 15.73 -5.68 -5.83
C GLU A 137 14.30 -5.47 -5.32
N PHE A 138 13.47 -6.50 -5.52
CA PHE A 138 12.07 -6.51 -5.12
C PHE A 138 11.90 -7.51 -3.99
N VAL A 139 11.58 -7.05 -2.79
CA VAL A 139 11.35 -7.92 -1.63
C VAL A 139 9.86 -8.01 -1.37
N LYS A 140 9.33 -9.23 -1.33
CA LYS A 140 7.92 -9.46 -0.98
C LYS A 140 7.72 -9.34 0.54
N ASP A 141 6.76 -8.51 0.94
CA ASP A 141 6.20 -8.51 2.30
C ASP A 141 4.91 -9.34 2.35
N ASP A 142 4.08 -9.14 3.38
CA ASP A 142 2.79 -9.83 3.54
C ASP A 142 1.92 -9.82 2.26
N THR A 143 1.82 -8.68 1.58
CA THR A 143 0.82 -8.46 0.51
C THR A 143 1.36 -7.73 -0.72
N HIS A 144 2.54 -7.12 -0.64
CA HIS A 144 3.13 -6.29 -1.67
C HIS A 144 4.61 -6.63 -1.89
N TRP A 145 5.03 -6.47 -3.13
CA TRP A 145 6.43 -6.33 -3.49
C TRP A 145 6.88 -4.90 -3.24
N ARG A 146 8.02 -4.74 -2.57
CA ARG A 146 8.64 -3.43 -2.33
C ARG A 146 9.98 -3.33 -3.03
N PHE A 147 10.23 -2.19 -3.64
CA PHE A 147 11.54 -1.81 -4.15
C PHE A 147 11.85 -0.35 -3.82
N SER A 148 13.15 -0.03 -3.83
CA SER A 148 13.63 1.34 -3.66
C SER A 148 13.79 2.00 -5.02
N TRP A 149 13.24 3.20 -5.17
CA TRP A 149 13.34 4.03 -6.37
C TRP A 149 13.72 5.45 -5.99
N GLN A 150 14.60 6.09 -6.76
CA GLN A 150 15.14 7.40 -6.41
C GLN A 150 14.79 8.45 -7.47
N ARG A 151 14.37 9.63 -7.00
CA ARG A 151 14.21 10.83 -7.84
C ARG A 151 14.68 12.07 -7.10
N GLU A 152 15.51 12.87 -7.78
CA GLU A 152 16.03 14.14 -7.23
C GLU A 152 16.74 13.96 -5.88
N GLY A 153 17.46 12.84 -5.72
CA GLY A 153 18.16 12.51 -4.49
C GLY A 153 17.28 11.90 -3.39
N VAL A 154 15.95 11.92 -3.53
CA VAL A 154 15.01 11.34 -2.55
C VAL A 154 14.71 9.89 -2.90
N GLU A 155 14.92 9.00 -1.94
CA GLU A 155 14.54 7.59 -2.05
C GLU A 155 13.07 7.39 -1.66
N TYR A 156 12.35 6.64 -2.49
CA TYR A 156 10.97 6.24 -2.30
C TYR A 156 10.91 4.73 -2.21
N ARG A 157 10.18 4.21 -1.21
CA ARG A 157 9.87 2.79 -1.10
C ARG A 157 8.50 2.54 -1.71
N ILE A 158 8.48 1.88 -2.87
CA ILE A 158 7.28 1.72 -3.69
C ILE A 158 6.66 0.34 -3.41
N PRO A 159 5.43 0.26 -2.87
CA PRO A 159 4.69 -0.99 -2.75
C PRO A 159 3.83 -1.24 -4.00
N LEU A 160 4.00 -2.41 -4.64
CA LEU A 160 3.18 -2.88 -5.76
C LEU A 160 2.72 -4.32 -5.48
N ARG A 161 1.67 -4.79 -6.13
CA ARG A 161 1.07 -6.10 -5.83
C ARG A 161 1.75 -7.24 -6.57
N PHE A 162 2.27 -6.95 -7.74
CA PHE A 162 2.95 -7.90 -8.62
C PHE A 162 4.39 -7.46 -8.84
N ASN A 163 5.31 -8.42 -8.87
CA ASN A 163 6.69 -8.15 -9.25
C ASN A 163 6.78 -7.93 -10.78
N PRO A 164 7.87 -7.34 -11.31
CA PRO A 164 7.95 -7.01 -12.72
C PRO A 164 7.84 -8.22 -13.66
N LEU A 165 8.29 -9.42 -13.26
CA LEU A 165 8.15 -10.65 -14.08
C LEU A 165 6.68 -11.09 -14.21
N GLU A 166 5.87 -10.87 -13.17
CA GLU A 166 4.43 -11.17 -13.19
C GLU A 166 3.68 -10.14 -14.06
N ALA A 167 4.08 -8.87 -13.99
CA ALA A 167 3.45 -7.76 -14.70
C ALA A 167 3.83 -7.69 -16.18
N GLU A 168 5.07 -8.02 -16.56
CA GLU A 168 5.58 -7.85 -17.94
C GLU A 168 4.84 -8.69 -19.00
N THR A 169 4.13 -9.74 -18.56
CA THR A 169 3.33 -10.60 -19.44
C THR A 169 2.00 -9.97 -19.85
N VAL A 170 1.62 -8.79 -19.32
CA VAL A 170 0.42 -8.06 -19.74
C VAL A 170 0.61 -7.55 -21.18
N PRO A 171 -0.25 -7.95 -22.14
CA PRO A 171 -0.12 -7.52 -23.53
C PRO A 171 -0.40 -6.03 -23.67
N VAL A 172 0.47 -5.33 -24.42
CA VAL A 172 0.36 -3.89 -24.71
C VAL A 172 0.19 -3.67 -26.20
N LYS A 173 -0.77 -2.83 -26.56
CA LYS A 173 -1.05 -2.43 -27.95
C LYS A 173 -0.98 -0.91 -28.07
N GLY A 174 -0.30 -0.42 -29.11
CA GLY A 174 -0.19 1.01 -29.42
C GLY A 174 1.09 1.65 -28.87
N VAL A 175 1.23 2.96 -29.12
CA VAL A 175 2.39 3.77 -28.74
C VAL A 175 1.87 5.06 -28.13
N LEU A 176 2.43 5.46 -26.98
CA LEU A 176 2.00 6.65 -26.26
C LEU A 176 2.56 7.91 -26.92
N ASP A 177 1.69 8.87 -27.22
CA ASP A 177 2.11 10.16 -27.74
C ASP A 177 2.99 10.88 -26.68
N PRO A 178 4.21 11.35 -27.03
CA PRO A 178 5.05 12.12 -26.13
C PRO A 178 4.36 13.34 -25.49
N LYS A 179 3.31 13.88 -26.13
CA LYS A 179 2.44 14.94 -25.59
C LYS A 179 1.84 14.56 -24.24
N PHE A 180 1.53 13.27 -24.00
CA PHE A 180 0.97 12.79 -22.74
C PHE A 180 1.76 13.29 -21.53
N ASN A 181 3.09 13.23 -21.59
CA ASN A 181 3.97 13.61 -20.48
C ASN A 181 3.99 15.12 -20.17
N LYS A 182 3.53 15.95 -21.13
CA LYS A 182 3.45 17.41 -21.02
C LYS A 182 2.08 17.89 -20.56
N LEU A 183 1.05 17.04 -20.64
CA LEU A 183 -0.32 17.38 -20.26
C LEU A 183 -0.50 17.24 -18.75
N SER A 184 -1.30 18.14 -18.17
CA SER A 184 -1.62 18.17 -16.76
C SER A 184 -3.01 18.80 -16.55
N PRO A 185 -3.87 18.25 -15.69
CA PRO A 185 -3.66 17.03 -14.89
C PRO A 185 -3.74 15.74 -15.73
N ILE A 186 -3.31 14.62 -15.14
CA ILE A 186 -3.61 13.29 -15.64
C ILE A 186 -5.00 12.89 -15.10
N TYR A 187 -5.95 12.63 -15.98
CA TYR A 187 -7.28 12.20 -15.61
C TYR A 187 -7.30 10.69 -15.40
N ILE A 188 -7.70 10.23 -14.22
CA ILE A 188 -7.99 8.82 -13.96
C ILE A 188 -9.49 8.64 -14.13
N VAL A 189 -9.87 7.85 -15.14
CA VAL A 189 -11.24 7.75 -15.63
C VAL A 189 -11.75 6.33 -15.47
N PHE A 190 -13.01 6.19 -15.09
CA PHE A 190 -13.77 4.94 -15.20
C PHE A 190 -15.20 5.22 -15.68
N ASP A 191 -15.86 4.22 -16.23
CA ASP A 191 -17.26 4.34 -16.63
C ASP A 191 -18.18 3.87 -15.49
N PRO A 192 -18.91 4.79 -14.82
CA PRO A 192 -19.82 4.41 -13.74
C PRO A 192 -21.03 3.60 -14.23
N ASN A 193 -21.29 3.59 -15.54
CA ASN A 193 -22.38 2.83 -16.14
C ASN A 193 -21.94 1.44 -16.65
N ASP A 194 -20.67 1.05 -16.49
CA ASP A 194 -20.19 -0.26 -16.93
C ASP A 194 -20.82 -1.36 -16.06
N PRO A 195 -21.69 -2.22 -16.62
CA PRO A 195 -22.36 -3.27 -15.85
C PRO A 195 -21.40 -4.35 -15.35
N GLN A 196 -20.19 -4.44 -15.91
CA GLN A 196 -19.16 -5.37 -15.50
C GLN A 196 -18.21 -4.77 -14.45
N SER A 197 -18.40 -3.51 -14.05
CA SER A 197 -17.50 -2.82 -13.13
C SER A 197 -17.49 -3.50 -11.75
N ASP A 198 -16.39 -4.16 -11.44
CA ASP A 198 -16.04 -4.50 -10.06
C ASP A 198 -15.46 -3.24 -9.41
N PHE A 199 -16.35 -2.48 -8.78
CA PHE A 199 -15.99 -1.21 -8.17
C PHE A 199 -14.92 -1.35 -7.07
N SER A 200 -14.79 -2.53 -6.44
CA SER A 200 -13.80 -2.76 -5.38
C SER A 200 -12.38 -2.69 -5.94
N HIS A 201 -12.08 -3.50 -6.95
CA HIS A 201 -10.75 -3.52 -7.57
C HIS A 201 -10.49 -2.27 -8.42
N LEU A 202 -11.53 -1.70 -9.02
CA LEU A 202 -11.41 -0.45 -9.76
C LEU A 202 -11.02 0.71 -8.83
N SER A 203 -11.70 0.85 -7.69
CA SER A 203 -11.38 1.90 -6.70
C SER A 203 -10.00 1.70 -6.08
N LEU A 204 -9.66 0.45 -5.76
CA LEU A 204 -8.34 0.10 -5.24
C LEU A 204 -7.23 0.45 -6.24
N GLY A 205 -7.39 0.04 -7.50
CA GLY A 205 -6.44 0.34 -8.57
C GLY A 205 -6.31 1.83 -8.84
N ALA A 206 -7.43 2.56 -8.89
CA ALA A 206 -7.42 4.02 -9.02
C ALA A 206 -6.66 4.67 -7.86
N GLY A 207 -6.84 4.21 -6.62
CA GLY A 207 -6.15 4.70 -5.44
C GLY A 207 -4.64 4.44 -5.47
N GLU A 208 -4.23 3.21 -5.78
CA GLU A 208 -2.81 2.82 -5.87
C GLU A 208 -2.09 3.55 -7.00
N LEU A 209 -2.72 3.66 -8.17
CA LEU A 209 -2.23 4.45 -9.30
C LEU A 209 -2.07 5.93 -8.92
N SER A 210 -3.10 6.51 -8.31
CA SER A 210 -3.11 7.91 -7.85
C SER A 210 -1.98 8.19 -6.87
N PHE A 211 -1.82 7.33 -5.87
CA PHE A 211 -0.80 7.47 -4.84
C PHE A 211 0.60 7.48 -5.45
N ASN A 212 0.89 6.53 -6.32
CA ASN A 212 2.20 6.41 -6.98
C ASN A 212 2.48 7.59 -7.93
N LEU A 213 1.48 8.03 -8.70
CA LEU A 213 1.57 9.19 -9.58
C LEU A 213 1.88 10.49 -8.82
N VAL A 214 1.19 10.72 -7.70
CA VAL A 214 1.36 11.94 -6.91
C VAL A 214 2.65 11.90 -6.10
N GLN A 215 2.86 10.86 -5.29
CA GLN A 215 3.95 10.82 -4.32
C GLN A 215 5.30 10.57 -4.98
N ALA A 216 5.42 9.49 -5.75
CA ALA A 216 6.69 9.11 -6.34
C ALA A 216 6.97 9.92 -7.62
N LEU A 217 5.96 10.11 -8.47
CA LEU A 217 6.12 10.73 -9.79
C LEU A 217 5.75 12.22 -9.84
N GLY A 218 5.28 12.82 -8.73
CA GLY A 218 5.03 14.26 -8.63
C GLY A 218 4.04 14.79 -9.68
N LYS A 219 3.12 13.95 -10.15
CA LYS A 219 2.10 14.31 -11.16
C LYS A 219 0.87 14.89 -10.48
N GLN A 220 0.23 15.85 -11.15
CA GLN A 220 -1.12 16.30 -10.77
C GLN A 220 -2.14 15.36 -11.40
N ILE A 221 -3.10 14.92 -10.62
CA ILE A 221 -4.15 14.00 -11.04
C ILE A 221 -5.53 14.61 -10.79
N GLU A 222 -6.50 14.19 -11.59
CA GLU A 222 -7.92 14.50 -11.39
C GLU A 222 -8.76 13.25 -11.64
N SER A 223 -9.72 12.95 -10.76
CA SER A 223 -10.65 11.84 -10.98
C SER A 223 -11.81 12.30 -11.85
N ALA A 224 -12.17 11.48 -12.83
CA ALA A 224 -13.17 11.79 -13.85
C ALA A 224 -14.01 10.55 -14.22
N CYS A 225 -15.13 10.77 -14.89
CA CYS A 225 -15.98 9.68 -15.39
C CYS A 225 -15.99 9.64 -16.91
N ALA A 226 -16.13 8.45 -17.47
CA ALA A 226 -16.24 8.28 -18.93
C ALA A 226 -17.60 8.79 -19.46
N THR A 227 -18.64 8.65 -18.65
CA THR A 227 -20.02 9.02 -18.97
C THR A 227 -20.69 9.69 -17.78
N ALA A 228 -21.73 10.48 -18.04
CA ALA A 228 -22.50 11.14 -16.99
C ALA A 228 -23.32 10.10 -16.19
N HIS A 229 -23.21 10.15 -14.87
CA HIS A 229 -23.98 9.32 -13.93
C HIS A 229 -24.10 10.05 -12.59
N GLU A 230 -25.13 9.75 -11.79
CA GLU A 230 -25.35 10.39 -10.50
C GLU A 230 -24.16 10.20 -9.54
N SER A 231 -23.55 9.01 -9.54
CA SER A 231 -22.35 8.71 -8.74
C SER A 231 -21.12 9.53 -9.15
N CYS A 232 -21.13 10.13 -10.34
CA CYS A 232 -20.06 11.00 -10.80
C CYS A 232 -20.08 12.38 -10.13
N GLY A 233 -21.21 12.80 -9.54
CA GLY A 233 -21.33 14.09 -8.87
C GLY A 233 -20.84 15.27 -9.72
N ASN A 234 -19.87 16.02 -9.21
CA ASN A 234 -19.26 17.18 -9.89
C ASN A 234 -17.92 16.84 -10.60
N HIS A 235 -17.59 15.56 -10.76
CA HIS A 235 -16.38 15.15 -11.49
C HIS A 235 -16.52 15.44 -12.99
N SER A 236 -15.40 15.76 -13.64
CA SER A 236 -15.38 16.02 -15.08
C SER A 236 -15.71 14.76 -15.89
N ILE A 237 -16.40 14.94 -17.02
CA ILE A 237 -16.62 13.88 -18.00
C ILE A 237 -15.47 13.92 -19.03
N VAL A 238 -14.71 12.83 -19.13
CA VAL A 238 -13.50 12.74 -19.95
C VAL A 238 -13.46 11.39 -20.65
N GLN A 239 -13.09 11.36 -21.93
CA GLN A 239 -13.03 10.12 -22.71
C GLN A 239 -11.67 9.96 -23.40
N CYS A 240 -11.31 8.70 -23.71
CA CYS A 240 -10.25 8.46 -24.69
C CYS A 240 -10.69 9.07 -26.03
N GLY A 241 -9.87 9.95 -26.60
CA GLY A 241 -10.21 10.76 -27.79
C GLY A 241 -10.06 12.25 -27.56
N ASP A 242 -10.07 12.69 -26.29
CA ASP A 242 -9.75 14.07 -25.91
C ASP A 242 -8.24 14.33 -26.08
N LYS A 243 -7.82 14.72 -27.29
CA LYS A 243 -6.39 14.88 -27.67
C LYS A 243 -5.60 15.91 -26.84
N ASP A 244 -6.29 16.76 -26.09
CA ASP A 244 -5.69 17.78 -25.21
C ASP A 244 -5.69 17.39 -23.73
N LYS A 245 -6.06 16.14 -23.41
CA LYS A 245 -6.03 15.59 -22.05
C LYS A 245 -5.12 14.36 -22.00
N ALA A 246 -4.43 14.19 -20.87
CA ALA A 246 -3.77 12.94 -20.53
C ALA A 246 -4.77 12.07 -19.78
N VAL A 247 -5.13 10.93 -20.34
CA VAL A 247 -6.21 10.09 -19.82
C VAL A 247 -5.68 8.70 -19.50
N VAL A 248 -5.98 8.21 -18.29
CA VAL A 248 -5.79 6.81 -17.89
C VAL A 248 -7.17 6.24 -17.58
N MET A 249 -7.70 5.45 -18.50
CA MET A 249 -9.00 4.80 -18.39
C MET A 249 -8.83 3.42 -17.74
N LEU A 250 -9.56 3.17 -16.66
CA LEU A 250 -9.63 1.87 -15.99
C LEU A 250 -10.93 1.17 -16.39
N LYS A 251 -10.85 -0.09 -16.80
CA LYS A 251 -12.01 -0.88 -17.25
C LYS A 251 -11.99 -2.29 -16.67
N THR A 252 -13.13 -2.78 -16.19
CA THR A 252 -13.26 -4.18 -15.80
C THR A 252 -13.63 -5.01 -17.02
N ALA A 253 -12.65 -5.68 -17.63
CA ALA A 253 -12.88 -6.53 -18.79
C ALA A 253 -11.75 -7.55 -18.99
N SER A 254 -12.11 -8.76 -19.40
CA SER A 254 -11.17 -9.81 -19.83
C SER A 254 -10.92 -9.78 -21.35
N PRO A 255 -9.70 -10.13 -21.82
CA PRO A 255 -8.51 -10.44 -21.04
C PRO A 255 -7.83 -9.16 -20.50
N THR A 256 -6.91 -9.34 -19.56
CA THR A 256 -6.00 -8.28 -19.10
C THR A 256 -5.18 -7.77 -20.27
N GLN A 257 -5.28 -6.47 -20.57
CA GLN A 257 -4.49 -5.84 -21.62
C GLN A 257 -4.39 -4.34 -21.41
N ILE A 258 -3.37 -3.73 -22.02
CA ILE A 258 -3.19 -2.29 -22.08
C ILE A 258 -3.31 -1.85 -23.53
N THR A 259 -4.20 -0.90 -23.79
CA THR A 259 -4.35 -0.29 -25.12
C THR A 259 -4.01 1.19 -25.03
N ILE A 260 -3.13 1.65 -25.91
CA ILE A 260 -2.66 3.03 -25.97
C ILE A 260 -3.12 3.65 -27.29
N GLN A 261 -3.78 4.79 -27.20
CA GLN A 261 -4.29 5.55 -28.33
C GLN A 261 -4.03 7.04 -28.07
N ASP A 262 -3.12 7.64 -28.83
CA ASP A 262 -2.66 9.03 -28.67
C ASP A 262 -2.22 9.34 -27.22
N THR A 263 -2.97 10.20 -26.52
CA THR A 263 -2.77 10.60 -25.12
C THR A 263 -3.67 9.85 -24.13
N CYS A 264 -4.24 8.71 -24.55
CA CYS A 264 -5.02 7.83 -23.69
C CYS A 264 -4.33 6.49 -23.45
N ILE A 265 -4.30 6.05 -22.20
CA ILE A 265 -3.91 4.70 -21.78
C ILE A 265 -5.17 4.03 -21.22
N THR A 266 -5.65 2.96 -21.85
CA THR A 266 -6.71 2.11 -21.31
C THR A 266 -6.10 0.87 -20.69
N ILE A 267 -6.33 0.69 -19.39
CA ILE A 267 -5.93 -0.49 -18.63
C ILE A 267 -7.19 -1.29 -18.34
N GLN A 268 -7.24 -2.54 -18.82
CA GLN A 268 -8.35 -3.44 -18.53
C GLN A 268 -7.89 -4.74 -17.89
N GLY A 269 -8.74 -5.30 -17.03
CA GLY A 269 -8.57 -6.60 -16.39
C GLY A 269 -9.73 -6.91 -15.44
N GLU A 270 -9.81 -8.14 -14.94
CA GLU A 270 -10.83 -8.56 -13.96
C GLU A 270 -10.20 -8.79 -12.58
N GLY A 271 -10.79 -8.22 -11.53
CA GLY A 271 -10.29 -8.37 -10.16
C GLY A 271 -8.84 -7.93 -10.00
N MET A 272 -8.00 -8.81 -9.46
CA MET A 272 -6.57 -8.57 -9.26
C MET A 272 -5.78 -8.38 -10.56
N GLU A 273 -6.29 -8.88 -11.69
CA GLU A 273 -5.63 -8.72 -12.97
C GLU A 273 -5.64 -7.27 -13.47
N LEU A 274 -6.65 -6.48 -13.10
CA LEU A 274 -6.64 -5.03 -13.36
C LEU A 274 -5.44 -4.37 -12.67
N LEU A 275 -5.16 -4.78 -11.42
CA LEU A 275 -4.03 -4.27 -10.65
C LEU A 275 -2.69 -4.70 -11.26
N ARG A 276 -2.62 -5.91 -11.85
CA ARG A 276 -1.44 -6.35 -12.60
C ARG A 276 -1.16 -5.46 -13.82
N GLY A 277 -2.19 -5.02 -14.52
CA GLY A 277 -2.08 -4.03 -15.60
C GLY A 277 -1.64 -2.65 -15.10
N ILE A 278 -2.11 -2.22 -13.93
CA ILE A 278 -1.70 -0.95 -13.30
C ILE A 278 -0.22 -1.00 -12.91
N ASP A 279 0.21 -2.07 -12.25
CA ASP A 279 1.61 -2.27 -11.84
C ASP A 279 2.55 -2.26 -13.06
N TYR A 280 2.15 -2.87 -14.18
CA TYR A 280 2.91 -2.78 -15.44
C TYR A 280 3.11 -1.33 -15.89
N VAL A 281 2.05 -0.52 -15.91
CA VAL A 281 2.14 0.90 -16.32
C VAL A 281 3.02 1.70 -15.36
N LEU A 282 2.91 1.43 -14.06
CA LEU A 282 3.77 2.05 -13.05
C LEU A 282 5.25 1.67 -13.27
N TYR A 283 5.57 0.39 -13.52
CA TYR A 283 6.92 -0.06 -13.84
C TYR A 283 7.50 0.63 -15.08
N LYS A 284 6.68 0.84 -16.11
CA LYS A 284 7.09 1.63 -17.30
C LYS A 284 7.41 3.07 -16.92
N TRP A 285 6.59 3.73 -16.10
CA TRP A 285 6.86 5.11 -15.67
C TRP A 285 8.06 5.23 -14.72
N TYR A 286 8.35 4.21 -13.93
CA TYR A 286 9.58 4.15 -13.13
C TYR A 286 10.83 3.82 -13.95
N GLY A 287 10.68 3.42 -15.22
CA GLY A 287 11.78 3.05 -16.11
C GLY A 287 12.37 1.66 -15.83
N ILE A 288 11.62 0.79 -15.16
CA ILE A 288 12.04 -0.56 -14.78
C ILE A 288 11.80 -1.53 -15.94
N ILE A 289 10.59 -1.54 -16.50
CA ILE A 289 10.27 -2.24 -17.73
C ILE A 289 10.51 -1.27 -18.89
N ARG A 290 11.13 -1.73 -19.98
CA ARG A 290 11.43 -0.91 -21.18
C ARG A 290 10.56 -1.30 -22.35
#